data_AF-A0A5N7WMY9-F1
#
_entry.id   AF-A0A5N7WMY9-F1
#
_cell.length_a   1.000
_cell.length_b   1.000
_cell.length_c   1.000
_cell.angle_alpha   90.00
_cell.angle_beta   90.00
_cell.angle_gamma   90.00
#
_symmetry.space_group_name_H-M   'P 1'
#
loop_
_entity.id
_entity.type
_entity.pdbx_description
1 polymer ?
#
loop_
_entity_poly.entity_id
_entity_poly.type
_entity_poly.pdbx_seq_one_letter_code
_entity_poly.pdbx_strand_id
1 'polypeptide(L)'
;MHHLCKDGQLPLVINLALPMSEADYQRPPLGWIKRRAKRLMRAYQVDRRYAIACAADDYSDFTLMHRERLSQLLKGEHLHA
;
A
#
# COMPACT_ATOMS: atom_id res chain seq x y z
N MET A 1 36.48 33.88 -27.98
CA MET A 1 36.96 34.87 -26.98
C MET A 1 35.71 35.46 -26.33
N HIS A 2 35.24 35.13 -25.13
CA HIS A 2 35.78 34.44 -23.96
C HIS A 2 34.62 33.74 -23.24
N HIS A 3 34.86 32.52 -22.77
CA HIS A 3 34.12 31.92 -21.68
C HIS A 3 34.33 32.74 -20.42
N LEU A 4 33.25 33.18 -19.77
CA LEU A 4 33.26 33.52 -18.34
C LEU A 4 31.99 32.94 -17.72
N CYS A 5 32.06 31.65 -17.39
CA CYS A 5 31.20 31.04 -16.39
C CYS A 5 31.42 31.78 -15.06
N LYS A 6 30.43 32.55 -14.63
CA LYS A 6 30.38 33.05 -13.25
C LYS A 6 29.70 31.98 -12.38
N ASP A 7 30.53 31.41 -11.51
CA ASP A 7 30.21 31.10 -10.13
C ASP A 7 28.92 30.31 -9.87
N GLY A 8 29.05 28.98 -9.95
CA GLY A 8 28.95 28.10 -8.78
C GLY A 8 27.74 28.19 -7.83
N GLN A 9 26.64 28.85 -8.18
CA GLN A 9 25.43 28.85 -7.37
C GLN A 9 24.67 27.55 -7.63
N LEU A 10 25.04 26.48 -6.93
CA LEU A 10 24.21 25.29 -6.84
C LEU A 10 22.81 25.73 -6.38
N PRO A 11 21.72 25.35 -7.07
CA PRO A 11 20.40 25.63 -6.56
C PRO A 11 20.33 25.04 -5.16
N LEU A 12 19.93 25.85 -4.18
CA LEU A 12 19.58 25.38 -2.84
C LEU A 12 18.48 24.33 -3.04
N VAL A 13 18.89 23.06 -3.17
CA VAL A 13 18.00 21.93 -3.03
C VAL A 13 17.62 21.97 -1.57
N ILE A 14 16.50 22.65 -1.30
CA ILE A 14 15.86 22.59 0.00
C ILE A 14 15.49 21.11 0.14
N ASN A 15 16.35 20.35 0.82
CA ASN A 15 16.05 19.02 1.33
C ASN A 15 15.02 19.19 2.44
N LEU A 16 13.82 19.64 2.04
CA LEU A 16 12.66 19.65 2.89
C LEU A 16 12.19 18.20 2.95
N ALA A 17 12.91 17.37 3.70
CA ALA A 17 12.31 16.22 4.32
C ALA A 17 11.31 16.78 5.33
N LEU A 18 10.15 17.22 4.85
CA LEU A 18 8.99 17.40 5.71
C LEU A 18 8.82 16.06 6.40
N PRO A 19 8.91 15.97 7.74
CA PRO A 19 8.39 14.81 8.42
C PRO A 19 6.91 14.80 8.05
N MET A 20 6.54 13.97 7.07
CA MET A 20 5.14 13.67 6.84
C MET A 20 4.68 13.16 8.20
N SER A 21 3.83 13.93 8.87
CA SER A 21 3.20 13.48 10.12
C SER A 21 2.75 12.07 9.81
N GLU A 22 3.22 11.11 10.61
CA GLU A 22 2.83 9.71 10.55
C GLU A 22 1.33 9.72 10.34
N ALA A 23 0.88 9.57 9.08
CA ALA A 23 -0.51 9.90 8.81
C ALA A 23 -1.29 8.94 9.69
N ASP A 24 -2.45 9.36 10.19
CA ASP A 24 -3.39 8.48 10.88
C ASP A 24 -3.83 7.39 9.90
N TYR A 25 -2.92 6.48 9.56
CA TYR A 25 -3.00 5.49 8.51
C TYR A 25 -3.86 4.39 9.11
N GLN A 26 -5.16 4.65 9.12
CA GLN A 26 -6.14 3.70 9.58
C GLN A 26 -6.03 2.46 8.70
N ARG A 27 -5.72 1.34 9.36
CA ARG A 27 -5.71 0.02 8.74
C ARG A 27 -6.96 -0.14 7.86
N PRO A 28 -6.82 -0.56 6.59
CA PRO A 28 -7.98 -0.71 5.73
C PRO A 28 -8.96 -1.72 6.36
N PRO A 29 -10.27 -1.45 6.34
CA PRO A 29 -11.25 -2.41 6.85
C PRO A 29 -11.22 -3.68 5.99
N LEU A 30 -11.63 -4.84 6.53
CA LEU A 30 -11.65 -6.11 5.78
C LEU A 30 -12.46 -6.02 4.47
N GLY A 31 -13.45 -5.13 4.41
CA GLY A 31 -14.21 -4.83 3.19
C GLY A 31 -13.35 -4.29 2.03
N TRP A 32 -12.13 -3.82 2.29
CA TRP A 32 -11.16 -3.40 1.28
C TRP A 32 -10.76 -4.54 0.35
N ILE A 33 -10.55 -5.75 0.88
CA ILE A 33 -10.15 -6.94 0.11
C ILE A 33 -11.16 -7.23 -1.00
N LYS A 34 -12.47 -7.16 -0.67
CA LYS A 34 -13.55 -7.35 -1.64
C LYS A 34 -13.51 -6.29 -2.76
N ARG A 35 -13.20 -5.03 -2.43
CA ARG A 35 -13.09 -3.95 -3.42
C ARG A 35 -11.85 -4.13 -4.30
N ARG A 36 -10.71 -4.49 -3.70
CA ARG A 36 -9.46 -4.74 -4.41
C ARG A 36 -9.59 -5.91 -5.38
N ALA A 37 -10.16 -7.04 -4.95
CA ALA A 37 -10.42 -8.19 -5.80
C ALA A 37 -11.28 -7.82 -7.03
N LYS A 38 -12.35 -7.03 -6.84
CA LYS A 38 -13.17 -6.53 -7.96
C LYS A 38 -12.37 -5.69 -8.96
N ARG A 39 -11.42 -4.86 -8.47
CA ARG A 39 -10.54 -4.07 -9.35
C ARG A 39 -9.57 -4.97 -10.12
N LEU A 40 -8.99 -5.97 -9.46
CA LEU A 40 -8.08 -6.93 -10.11
C LEU A 40 -8.78 -7.73 -11.22
N MET A 41 -9.98 -8.24 -10.95
CA MET A 41 -10.78 -8.94 -11.97
C MET A 41 -11.04 -8.06 -13.19
N ARG A 42 -11.36 -6.77 -13.00
CA ARG A 42 -11.64 -5.84 -14.11
C ARG A 42 -10.39 -5.47 -14.90
N ALA A 43 -9.27 -5.23 -14.21
CA ALA A 43 -8.04 -4.76 -14.84
C ALA A 43 -7.29 -5.89 -15.58
N TYR A 44 -7.30 -7.10 -15.01
CA TYR A 44 -6.47 -8.21 -15.48
C TYR A 44 -7.28 -9.40 -16.03
N GLN A 45 -8.61 -9.32 -16.04
CA GLN A 45 -9.50 -10.40 -16.49
C GLN A 45 -9.22 -11.77 -15.82
N VAL A 46 -8.76 -11.73 -14.58
CA VAL A 46 -8.49 -12.94 -13.78
C VAL A 46 -9.74 -13.46 -13.10
N ASP A 47 -9.74 -14.75 -12.78
CA ASP A 47 -10.86 -15.35 -12.06
C ASP A 47 -11.01 -14.80 -10.63
N ARG A 48 -12.23 -14.96 -10.10
CA ARG A 48 -12.58 -14.44 -8.77
C ARG A 48 -11.72 -15.02 -7.66
N ARG A 49 -11.40 -16.31 -7.71
CA ARG A 49 -10.66 -17.00 -6.64
C ARG A 49 -9.23 -16.49 -6.58
N TYR A 50 -8.58 -16.36 -7.74
CA TYR A 50 -7.26 -15.78 -7.86
C TYR A 50 -7.24 -14.31 -7.42
N ALA A 51 -8.18 -13.50 -7.88
CA ALA A 51 -8.27 -12.09 -7.48
C ALA A 51 -8.44 -11.88 -5.97
N ILE A 52 -9.21 -12.75 -5.31
CA ILE A 52 -9.36 -12.72 -3.85
C ILE A 52 -8.06 -13.10 -3.15
N ALA A 53 -7.35 -14.13 -3.65
CA ALA A 53 -6.07 -14.54 -3.08
C ALA A 53 -5.03 -13.40 -3.16
N CYS A 54 -4.87 -12.79 -4.34
CA CYS A 54 -3.98 -11.64 -4.51
C CYS A 54 -4.38 -10.45 -3.63
N ALA A 55 -5.67 -10.13 -3.52
CA ALA A 55 -6.13 -9.04 -2.66
C ALA A 55 -5.93 -9.33 -1.17
N ALA A 56 -5.95 -10.60 -0.75
CA ALA A 56 -5.65 -11.00 0.62
C ALA A 56 -4.14 -10.91 0.91
N ASP A 57 -3.30 -11.26 -0.06
CA ASP A 57 -1.84 -11.11 0.02
C ASP A 57 -1.45 -9.63 0.08
N ASP A 58 -2.01 -8.78 -0.80
CA ASP A 58 -1.84 -7.32 -0.75
C ASP A 58 -2.20 -6.76 0.64
N TYR A 59 -3.28 -7.27 1.25
CA TYR A 59 -3.72 -6.82 2.58
C TYR A 59 -2.80 -7.31 3.70
N SER A 60 -2.38 -8.57 3.64
CA SER A 60 -1.43 -9.18 4.56
C SER A 60 -0.14 -8.38 4.60
N ASP A 61 0.43 -8.12 3.43
CA ASP A 61 1.69 -7.37 3.27
C ASP A 61 1.54 -5.93 3.75
N PHE A 62 0.45 -5.26 3.36
CA PHE A 62 0.22 -3.87 3.76
C PHE A 62 -0.01 -3.72 5.27
N THR A 63 -0.69 -4.67 5.90
CA THR A 63 -1.06 -4.58 7.32
C THR A 63 -0.14 -5.37 8.25
N LEU A 64 0.92 -5.98 7.70
CA LEU A 64 1.83 -6.89 8.40
C LEU A 64 1.09 -8.00 9.17
N MET A 65 -0.08 -8.41 8.67
CA MET A 65 -0.90 -9.43 9.32
C MET A 65 -0.67 -10.77 8.66
N HIS A 66 -0.31 -11.77 9.45
CA HIS A 66 -0.22 -13.14 8.97
C HIS A 66 -1.50 -13.59 8.25
N ARG A 67 -1.31 -14.22 7.08
CA ARG A 67 -2.39 -14.72 6.23
C ARG A 67 -3.34 -15.69 6.94
N GLU A 68 -2.84 -16.46 7.90
CA GLU A 68 -3.65 -17.33 8.76
C GLU A 68 -4.63 -16.53 9.61
N ARG A 69 -4.13 -15.45 10.25
CA ARG A 69 -4.97 -14.55 11.04
C ARG A 69 -6.01 -13.85 10.18
N LEU A 70 -5.63 -13.42 8.98
CA LEU A 70 -6.56 -12.84 8.04
C LEU A 70 -7.66 -13.84 7.62
N SER A 71 -7.28 -15.10 7.38
CA SER A 71 -8.24 -16.17 7.06
C SER A 71 -9.24 -16.39 8.19
N GLN A 72 -8.81 -16.40 9.45
CA GLN A 72 -9.72 -16.50 10.61
C GLN A 72 -10.72 -15.35 10.64
N LEU A 73 -10.24 -14.11 10.47
CA LEU A 73 -11.09 -12.92 10.46
C LEU A 73 -12.11 -12.94 9.31
N LEU A 74 -11.72 -13.41 8.14
CA LEU A 74 -12.62 -13.54 6.99
C LEU A 74 -13.69 -14.64 7.18
N LYS A 75 -13.38 -15.67 7.98
CA LYS A 75 -14.31 -16.74 8.36
C LYS A 75 -15.24 -16.34 9.52
N GLY A 76 -14.98 -15.21 10.18
CA GLY A 76 -15.69 -14.82 11.39
C GLY A 76 -15.26 -15.61 12.64
N GLU A 77 -14.12 -16.30 12.58
CA GLU A 77 -13.52 -16.97 13.73
C GLU A 77 -12.89 -15.91 14.63
N HIS A 78 -13.69 -15.36 15.55
CA HIS A 78 -13.15 -14.64 16.69
C HIS A 78 -12.62 -15.67 17.69
N LEU A 79 -11.30 -15.85 17.72
CA LEU A 79 -10.64 -16.45 18.88
C LEU A 79 -10.91 -15.49 20.05
N HIS A 80 -11.89 -15.83 20.88
CA HIS A 80 -12.03 -15.30 22.22
C HIS A 80 -10.84 -15.82 23.02
N ALA A 81 -9.88 -14.93 23.29
CA ALA A 81 -8.85 -15.14 24.29
C ALA A 81 -9.37 -14.61 25.63
#